data_AF-A0A7S2Z855-F1
#
_entry.id   AF-A0A7S2Z855-F1
#
_cell.length_a   1.000
_cell.length_b   1.000
_cell.length_c   1.000
_cell.angle_alpha   90.00
_cell.angle_beta   90.00
_cell.angle_gamma   90.00
#
_symmetry.space_group_name_H-M   'P 1'
#
loop_
_entity.id
_entity.type
_entity.pdbx_description
1 polymer ?
#
loop_
_entity_poly.entity_id
_entity_poly.type
_entity_poly.pdbx_seq_one_letter_code
_entity_poly.pdbx_strand_id
1 'polypeptide(L)'
;VKQVAWCGEFLLLAQKKDYQMLNLSSGVTGPVIPTGKASPSIVPLKNSELILLKDNVGVFVGLDGKLTRKFGITWSEHPSHLAVMAPYAVAVFDQFLEVRSVHRESSYA
;
A
#
# COMPACT_ATOMS: atom_id res chain seq x y z
N VAL A 1 14.36 8.30 -2.82
CA VAL A 1 13.28 7.28 -2.86
C VAL A 1 13.31 6.55 -1.53
N LYS A 2 12.19 6.48 -0.81
CA LYS A 2 12.11 5.80 0.50
C LYS A 2 11.88 4.31 0.33
N GLN A 3 11.08 3.93 -0.67
CA GLN A 3 10.84 2.55 -1.03
C GLN A 3 10.54 2.45 -2.53
N VAL A 4 10.86 1.30 -3.12
CA VAL A 4 10.50 0.94 -4.49
C VAL A 4 9.92 -0.46 -4.47
N ALA A 5 8.92 -0.71 -5.31
CA ALA A 5 8.42 -2.06 -5.54
C ALA A 5 8.09 -2.31 -7.01
N TRP A 6 8.31 -3.55 -7.42
CA TRP A 6 7.92 -4.05 -8.73
C TRP A 6 6.44 -4.45 -8.71
N CYS A 7 5.74 -4.13 -9.79
CA CYS A 7 4.37 -4.58 -10.02
C CYS A 7 4.17 -4.83 -11.53
N GLY A 8 4.50 -6.04 -11.97
CA GLY A 8 4.51 -6.37 -13.41
C GLY A 8 5.49 -5.49 -14.19
N GLU A 9 5.01 -4.83 -15.24
CA GLU A 9 5.77 -3.87 -16.06
C GLU A 9 5.85 -2.46 -15.47
N PHE A 10 5.34 -2.28 -14.24
CA PHE A 10 5.34 -1.02 -13.55
C PHE A 10 6.28 -1.05 -12.35
N LEU A 11 6.86 0.10 -12.06
CA LEU A 11 7.69 0.32 -10.90
C LEU A 11 7.04 1.41 -10.05
N LEU A 12 6.66 1.05 -8.82
CA LEU A 12 6.07 1.99 -7.88
C LEU A 12 7.15 2.59 -6.99
N LEU A 13 7.18 3.92 -6.95
CA LEU A 13 8.13 4.73 -6.22
C LEU A 13 7.42 5.44 -5.07
N ALA A 14 7.89 5.21 -3.86
CA ALA A 14 7.56 6.01 -2.70
C ALA A 14 8.63 7.10 -2.53
N GLN A 15 8.28 8.36 -2.80
CA GLN A 15 9.21 9.48 -2.65
C GLN A 15 8.54 10.64 -1.90
N LYS A 16 9.20 11.12 -0.84
CA LYS A 16 8.68 12.16 0.05
C LYS A 16 7.30 11.77 0.59
N LYS A 17 6.23 12.43 0.15
CA LYS A 17 4.84 12.22 0.58
C LYS A 17 3.93 11.79 -0.57
N ASP A 18 4.51 11.27 -1.65
CA ASP A 18 3.78 10.86 -2.84
C ASP A 18 4.19 9.47 -3.33
N TYR A 19 3.22 8.77 -3.93
CA TYR A 19 3.46 7.57 -4.70
C TYR A 19 3.42 7.91 -6.20
N GLN A 20 4.44 7.47 -6.93
CA GLN A 20 4.52 7.60 -8.37
C GLN A 20 4.65 6.22 -9.00
N MET A 21 3.99 6.01 -10.13
CA MET A 21 4.09 4.79 -10.90
C MET A 21 4.75 5.08 -12.24
N LEU A 22 5.82 4.34 -12.52
CA LEU A 22 6.55 4.37 -13.78
C LEU A 22 6.15 3.14 -14.61
N ASN A 23 5.66 3.36 -15.82
CA ASN A 23 5.53 2.30 -16.81
C ASN A 23 6.88 2.10 -17.50
N LEU A 24 7.45 0.90 -17.43
CA LEU A 24 8.79 0.61 -17.96
C LEU A 24 8.83 0.53 -19.49
N SER A 25 7.71 0.16 -20.11
CA SER A 25 7.59 0.00 -21.56
C SER A 25 7.44 1.35 -22.27
N SER A 26 6.69 2.28 -21.69
CA SER A 26 6.44 3.61 -22.27
C SER A 26 7.31 4.72 -21.66
N GLY A 27 7.93 4.49 -20.50
CA GLY A 27 8.67 5.51 -19.74
C GLY A 27 7.77 6.57 -19.07
N VAL A 28 6.44 6.46 -19.22
CA VAL A 28 5.49 7.43 -18.65
C VAL A 28 5.41 7.23 -17.15
N THR A 29 5.46 8.35 -16.41
CA THR A 29 5.28 8.39 -14.96
C THR A 29 4.03 9.17 -14.58
N GLY A 30 3.29 8.68 -13.58
CA GLY A 30 2.12 9.39 -13.06
C GLY A 30 1.98 9.27 -11.53
N PRO A 31 1.32 10.23 -10.87
CA PRO A 31 0.96 10.09 -9.47
C PRO A 31 -0.12 9.02 -9.31
N VAL A 32 -0.15 8.36 -8.16
CA VAL A 32 -1.13 7.31 -7.83
C VAL A 32 -2.14 7.82 -6.81
N ILE A 33 -1.70 7.94 -5.56
CA ILE A 33 -2.46 8.52 -4.46
C ILE A 33 -1.52 9.35 -3.58
N PRO A 34 -2.04 10.35 -2.83
CA PRO A 34 -1.25 11.03 -1.81
C PRO A 34 -1.02 10.11 -0.60
N THR A 35 0.13 10.23 0.04
CA THR A 35 0.49 9.43 1.23
C THR A 35 -0.15 9.96 2.52
N GLY A 36 -0.63 11.20 2.50
CA GLY A 36 -1.11 11.90 3.70
C GLY A 36 0.02 12.50 4.53
N LYS A 37 -0.08 12.43 5.85
CA LYS A 37 0.92 13.02 6.78
C LYS A 37 2.08 12.09 7.09
N ALA A 38 1.87 10.79 6.91
CA ALA A 38 2.79 9.75 7.36
C ALA A 38 3.78 9.30 6.27
N SER A 39 4.68 8.39 6.63
CA SER A 39 5.70 7.88 5.71
C SER A 39 5.11 6.92 4.69
N PRO A 40 5.53 6.97 3.41
CA PRO A 40 5.01 6.02 2.44
C PRO A 40 5.54 4.60 2.71
N SER A 41 4.66 3.62 2.47
CA SER A 41 4.94 2.20 2.57
C SER A 41 4.18 1.46 1.45
N ILE A 42 4.90 0.59 0.76
CA ILE A 42 4.45 -0.21 -0.39
C ILE A 42 4.56 -1.68 -0.01
N VAL A 43 3.47 -2.42 -0.11
CA VAL A 43 3.44 -3.86 0.13
C VAL A 43 2.86 -4.59 -1.08
N PRO A 44 3.70 -5.28 -1.88
CA PRO A 44 3.22 -6.02 -3.05
C PRO A 44 2.37 -7.24 -2.70
N LEU A 45 1.34 -7.48 -3.50
CA LEU A 45 0.50 -8.67 -3.43
C LEU A 45 0.68 -9.54 -4.67
N LYS A 46 0.32 -10.83 -4.57
CA LYS A 46 0.50 -11.81 -5.66
C LYS A 46 -0.40 -11.56 -6.89
N ASN A 47 -1.45 -10.76 -6.77
CA ASN A 47 -2.48 -10.56 -7.81
C ASN A 47 -2.31 -9.24 -8.59
N SER A 48 -1.07 -8.78 -8.77
CA SER A 48 -0.80 -7.49 -9.45
C SER A 48 -1.50 -6.30 -8.77
N GLU A 49 -1.58 -6.38 -7.45
CA GLU A 49 -2.18 -5.38 -6.56
C GLU A 49 -1.12 -5.01 -5.52
N LEU A 50 -1.19 -3.79 -5.01
CA LEU A 50 -0.30 -3.25 -3.99
C LEU A 50 -1.15 -2.74 -2.83
N ILE A 51 -0.65 -2.87 -1.60
CA ILE A 51 -1.15 -2.08 -0.48
C ILE A 51 -0.27 -0.86 -0.33
N LEU A 52 -0.88 0.32 -0.42
CA LEU A 52 -0.23 1.60 -0.17
C LEU A 52 -0.75 2.18 1.14
N LEU A 53 0.16 2.63 1.99
CA LEU A 53 -0.22 3.22 3.26
C LEU A 53 -0.52 4.71 3.06
N LYS A 54 -1.75 5.12 3.40
CA LYS A 54 -2.18 6.50 3.48
C LYS A 54 -2.59 6.78 4.93
N ASP A 55 -1.84 7.61 5.63
CA ASP A 55 -1.99 7.82 7.08
C ASP A 55 -1.91 6.47 7.83
N ASN A 56 -2.95 6.04 8.54
CA ASN A 56 -3.07 4.73 9.18
C ASN A 56 -3.97 3.74 8.42
N VAL A 57 -4.21 3.98 7.12
CA VAL A 57 -5.07 3.12 6.29
C VAL A 57 -4.25 2.53 5.13
N GLY A 58 -4.20 1.20 5.05
CA GLY A 58 -3.68 0.49 3.89
C GLY A 58 -4.75 0.41 2.81
N VAL A 59 -4.55 1.09 1.68
CA VAL A 59 -5.46 1.05 0.53
C VAL A 59 -4.92 0.14 -0.56
N PHE A 60 -5.82 -0.49 -1.31
CA PHE A 60 -5.47 -1.43 -2.35
C PHE A 60 -5.45 -0.75 -3.72
N VAL A 61 -4.37 -0.93 -4.46
CA VAL A 61 -4.12 -0.27 -5.74
C VAL A 61 -3.70 -1.27 -6.80
N GLY A 62 -4.28 -1.17 -8.00
CA GLY A 62 -3.94 -2.00 -9.15
C GLY A 62 -2.81 -1.43 -9.99
N LEU A 63 -2.44 -2.16 -11.06
CA LEU A 63 -1.41 -1.75 -12.02
C LEU A 63 -1.74 -0.49 -12.81
N ASP A 64 -2.99 -0.04 -12.80
CA ASP A 64 -3.43 1.20 -13.44
C ASP A 64 -3.37 2.40 -12.48
N GLY A 65 -2.90 2.19 -11.25
CA GLY A 65 -2.78 3.22 -10.22
C GLY A 65 -4.12 3.57 -9.57
N LYS A 66 -5.19 2.82 -9.86
CA LYS A 66 -6.51 3.05 -9.28
C LYS A 66 -6.77 2.13 -8.11
N LEU A 67 -7.70 2.57 -7.25
CA LEU A 67 -8.19 1.76 -6.14
C LEU A 67 -8.91 0.53 -6.68
N THR A 68 -8.48 -0.64 -6.24
CA THR A 68 -9.08 -1.94 -6.62
C THR A 68 -10.16 -2.37 -5.64
N ARG A 69 -10.20 -1.80 -4.43
CA ARG A 69 -11.14 -2.17 -3.37
C ARG A 69 -11.78 -0.95 -2.75
N LYS A 70 -13.05 -1.08 -2.39
CA LYS A 70 -13.83 -0.02 -1.72
C LYS A 70 -13.31 0.27 -0.31
N PHE A 71 -12.86 -0.76 0.39
CA PHE A 71 -12.39 -0.66 1.77
C PHE A 71 -10.90 -1.00 1.86
N GLY A 72 -10.18 -0.23 2.66
CA GLY A 72 -8.80 -0.52 3.05
C GLY A 72 -8.74 -1.26 4.39
N ILE A 73 -7.51 -1.46 4.86
CA ILE A 73 -7.24 -1.97 6.21
C ILE A 73 -6.92 -0.77 7.10
N THR A 74 -7.77 -0.49 8.07
CA THR A 74 -7.52 0.55 9.09
C THR A 74 -6.74 -0.03 10.25
N TRP A 75 -5.61 0.60 10.56
CA TRP A 75 -4.73 0.30 11.68
C TRP A 75 -4.99 1.26 12.84
N SER A 76 -4.65 0.89 14.07
CA SER A 76 -4.82 1.82 15.22
C SER A 76 -3.94 3.06 15.11
N GLU A 77 -2.76 2.93 14.51
CA GLU A 77 -1.82 4.02 14.22
C GLU A 77 -1.04 3.76 12.92
N HIS A 78 -0.01 4.55 12.61
CA HIS A 78 0.82 4.34 11.41
C HIS A 78 1.85 3.22 11.64
N PRO A 79 1.77 2.07 10.93
CA PRO A 79 2.74 0.99 11.10
C PRO A 79 4.17 1.41 10.76
N SER A 80 5.14 0.99 11.57
CA SER A 80 6.56 1.13 11.24
C SER A 80 6.96 0.15 10.13
N HIS A 81 6.38 -1.05 10.15
CA HIS A 81 6.56 -2.09 9.16
C HIS A 81 5.21 -2.75 8.85
N LEU A 82 5.02 -3.13 7.60
CA LEU A 82 3.82 -3.82 7.14
C LEU A 82 4.22 -4.93 6.17
N ALA A 83 3.72 -6.14 6.42
CA ALA A 83 3.91 -7.28 5.54
C ALA A 83 2.58 -8.01 5.32
N VAL A 84 2.44 -8.64 4.16
CA VAL A 84 1.29 -9.51 3.86
C VAL A 84 1.76 -10.95 3.78
N MET A 85 1.18 -11.76 4.65
CA MET A 85 1.31 -13.21 4.70
C MET A 85 -0.09 -13.77 4.49
N ALA A 86 -0.48 -13.92 3.22
CA ALA A 86 -1.85 -14.24 2.85
C ALA A 86 -2.39 -15.42 3.69
N PRO A 87 -3.60 -15.31 4.29
CA PRO A 87 -4.61 -14.27 4.05
C PRO A 87 -4.53 -13.03 4.97
N TYR A 88 -3.44 -12.84 5.71
CA TYR A 88 -3.32 -11.80 6.74
C TYR A 88 -2.29 -10.72 6.40
N ALA A 89 -2.56 -9.51 6.87
CA ALA A 89 -1.59 -8.43 6.96
C ALA A 89 -1.13 -8.31 8.41
N VAL A 90 0.18 -8.19 8.60
CA VAL A 90 0.81 -8.01 9.91
C VAL A 90 1.50 -6.66 9.92
N ALA A 91 1.05 -5.81 10.84
CA ALA A 91 1.62 -4.49 11.09
C ALA A 91 2.42 -4.49 12.39
N VAL A 92 3.60 -3.90 12.35
CA VAL A 92 4.46 -3.70 13.52
C VAL A 92 4.38 -2.25 13.97
N PHE A 93 4.21 -2.06 15.26
CA PHE A 93 4.23 -0.77 15.96
C PHE A 93 5.30 -0.79 17.05
N ASP A 94 5.51 0.35 17.70
CA ASP A 94 6.56 0.47 18.74
C ASP A 94 6.27 -0.41 19.96
N GLN A 95 4.98 -0.67 20.26
CA GLN A 95 4.55 -1.39 21.47
C GLN A 95 3.76 -2.67 21.20
N PHE A 96 3.22 -2.85 19.99
CA PHE A 96 2.34 -3.97 19.69
C PHE A 96 2.42 -4.40 18.23
N LEU A 97 1.75 -5.51 17.92
CA LEU A 97 1.53 -6.02 16.58
C LEU A 97 0.03 -6.04 16.33
N GLU A 98 -0.40 -5.69 15.12
CA GLU A 98 -1.76 -5.99 14.67
C GLU A 98 -1.76 -6.99 13.53
N VAL A 99 -2.70 -7.91 13.59
CA VAL A 99 -2.98 -8.86 12.51
C VAL A 99 -4.38 -8.59 11.99
N ARG A 100 -4.50 -8.28 10.70
CA ARG A 100 -5.77 -7.99 10.03
C ARG A 100 -5.96 -8.95 8.86
N SER A 101 -7.21 -9.30 8.57
CA SER A 101 -7.53 -10.06 7.36
C SER A 101 -7.42 -9.16 6.14
N VAL A 102 -6.73 -9.63 5.10
CA VAL A 102 -6.64 -8.94 3.80
C VAL A 102 -7.91 -9.14 2.97
N HIS A 103 -8.75 -10.12 3.32
CA HIS A 103 -9.94 -10.48 2.55
C HIS A 103 -11.23 -9.83 3.05
N ARG A 104 -11.27 -9.26 4.26
CA ARG A 104 -12.49 -8.68 4.82
C ARG A 104 -12.68 -7.24 4.35
N GLU A 105 -13.78 -6.98 3.64
CA GLU A 105 -14.48 -5.71 3.69
C GLU A 105 -14.98 -5.52 5.13
N SER A 106 -14.25 -4.76 5.96
CA SER A 106 -14.70 -4.52 7.34
C SER A 106 -15.87 -3.53 7.34
N SER A 107 -17.09 -4.04 7.28
CA SER A 107 -18.36 -3.30 7.45
C SER A 107 -18.80 -3.19 8.92
N TYR A 108 -17.88 -3.25 9.88
CA TYR A 108 -18.21 -3.06 11.29
C TYR A 108 -17.24 -2.05 11.92
N ALA A 109 -17.73 -0.81 12.02
CA ALA A 109 -17.37 0.17 13.03
C ALA A 109 -18.68 0.55 13.74
#